data_AF-A0A1Z9ABL8-F1
#
_entry.id   AF-A0A1Z9ABL8-F1
#
_cell.length_a   1.000
_cell.length_b   1.000
_cell.length_c   1.000
_cell.angle_alpha   90.00
_cell.angle_beta   90.00
_cell.angle_gamma   90.00
#
_symmetry.space_group_name_H-M   'P 1'
#
loop_
_entity.id
_entity.type
_entity.pdbx_description
1 polymer ?
#
loop_
_entity_poly.entity_id
_entity_poly.type
_entity_poly.pdbx_seq_one_letter_code
_entity_poly.pdbx_strand_id
1 'polypeptide(L)'
;FNSKAGRFGDNTPAAEHFGHLHSIMSDGVGIPKDGSNYKVGPWLTFDPKTEKHTGEHAAAANALLKDPNRKGFEIPAPGKV
;
A
#
# COMPACT_ATOMS: atom_id res chain seq x y z
N PHE A 1 2.74 18.36 -4.90
CA PHE A 1 2.68 18.24 -6.39
C PHE A 1 2.50 19.64 -6.96
N ASN A 2 3.38 20.09 -7.87
CA ASN A 2 3.12 21.29 -8.66
C ASN A 2 2.50 20.81 -9.98
N SER A 3 1.23 21.14 -10.23
CA SER A 3 0.52 20.76 -11.46
C SER A 3 1.20 21.25 -12.73
N LYS A 4 2.12 22.22 -12.63
CA LYS A 4 2.95 22.71 -13.74
C LYS A 4 4.29 22.00 -13.90
N ALA A 5 4.69 21.14 -12.96
CA ALA A 5 5.97 20.41 -13.01
C ALA A 5 5.83 18.98 -13.58
N GLY A 6 4.60 18.57 -13.93
CA GLY A 6 4.29 17.23 -14.41
C GLY A 6 4.89 16.94 -15.77
N ARG A 7 6.01 16.21 -15.79
CA ARG A 7 6.43 15.43 -16.96
C ARG A 7 6.54 13.98 -16.54
N PHE A 8 5.41 13.27 -16.52
CA PHE A 8 5.41 11.81 -16.59
C PHE A 8 5.75 11.37 -18.03
N GLY A 9 6.88 11.84 -18.60
CA GLY A 9 7.38 11.53 -19.94
C GLY A 9 6.34 11.00 -20.93
N ASP A 10 5.44 11.87 -21.39
CA ASP A 10 4.37 11.60 -22.37
C ASP A 10 3.40 10.44 -22.05
N ASN A 11 3.24 10.07 -20.78
CA ASN A 11 2.30 9.05 -20.32
C ASN A 11 1.03 9.68 -19.73
N THR A 12 0.08 10.00 -20.62
CA THR A 12 -1.21 10.62 -20.28
C THR A 12 -2.00 9.84 -19.22
N PRO A 13 -2.15 8.50 -19.31
CA PRO A 13 -2.85 7.74 -18.26
C PRO A 13 -2.20 7.86 -16.88
N ALA A 14 -0.85 7.86 -16.81
CA ALA A 14 -0.15 7.99 -15.54
C ALA A 14 -0.41 9.36 -14.87
N ALA A 15 -0.48 10.42 -15.67
CA ALA A 15 -0.79 11.76 -15.17
C ALA A 15 -2.23 11.85 -14.63
N GLU A 16 -3.19 11.25 -15.33
CA GLU A 16 -4.61 11.23 -14.93
C GLU A 16 -4.83 10.45 -13.63
N HIS A 17 -4.30 9.22 -13.55
CA HIS A 17 -4.43 8.38 -12.36
C HIS A 17 -3.77 9.01 -11.14
N PHE A 18 -2.59 9.61 -11.30
CA PHE A 18 -1.90 10.28 -10.19
C PHE A 18 -2.61 11.56 -9.76
N GLY A 19 -3.18 12.32 -10.71
CA GLY A 19 -4.00 13.50 -10.41
C GLY A 19 -5.26 13.15 -9.61
N HIS A 20 -5.94 12.07 -9.99
CA HIS A 20 -7.11 11.58 -9.26
C HIS A 20 -6.75 11.13 -7.85
N LEU A 21 -5.68 10.33 -7.71
CA LEU A 21 -5.15 9.92 -6.41
C LEU A 21 -4.78 11.13 -5.53
N HIS A 22 -4.14 12.15 -6.11
CA HIS A 22 -3.77 13.36 -5.40
C HIS A 22 -4.99 14.16 -4.92
N SER A 23 -6.05 14.28 -5.72
CA SER A 23 -7.29 14.95 -5.30
C SER A 23 -7.96 14.21 -4.14
N ILE A 24 -8.04 12.88 -4.20
CA ILE A 24 -8.59 12.07 -3.10
C ILE A 24 -7.76 12.26 -1.81
N MET A 25 -6.43 12.23 -1.92
CA MET A 25 -5.53 12.35 -0.76
C MET A 25 -5.51 13.76 -0.15
N SER A 26 -5.66 14.80 -0.98
CA SER A 26 -5.74 16.20 -0.54
C SER A 26 -7.10 16.51 0.07
N ASP A 27 -8.18 16.25 -0.66
CA ASP A 27 -9.50 16.80 -0.38
C ASP A 27 -10.34 15.85 0.49
N GLY A 28 -10.09 14.53 0.42
CA GLY A 28 -10.82 13.53 1.19
C GLY A 28 -10.16 13.14 2.52
N VAL A 29 -8.83 13.13 2.58
CA VAL A 29 -8.07 12.65 3.76
C VAL A 29 -7.54 13.80 4.63
N GLY A 30 -7.60 15.05 4.13
CA GLY A 30 -7.28 16.25 4.91
C GLY A 30 -5.78 16.44 5.19
N ILE A 31 -4.92 15.91 4.33
CA ILE A 31 -3.47 16.01 4.55
C ILE A 31 -2.96 17.38 4.09
N PRO A 32 -2.17 18.11 4.90
CA PRO A 32 -1.69 19.44 4.57
C PRO A 32 -0.89 19.44 3.25
N LYS A 33 -1.25 20.35 2.33
CA LYS A 33 -0.59 20.51 1.01
C LYS A 33 0.89 20.92 1.09
N ASP A 34 1.31 21.49 2.22
CA ASP A 34 2.68 21.93 2.51
C ASP A 34 3.28 21.15 3.69
N GLY A 35 4.53 20.69 3.53
CA GLY A 35 5.30 20.00 4.58
C GLY A 35 5.07 18.48 4.70
N SER A 36 4.10 17.93 3.97
CA SER A 36 3.85 16.48 3.94
C SER A 36 4.87 15.76 3.04
N ASN A 37 5.95 15.27 3.63
CA ASN A 37 6.87 14.33 2.97
C ASN A 37 6.22 12.95 2.90
N TYR A 38 5.50 12.66 1.81
CA TYR A 38 5.02 11.31 1.54
C TYR A 38 6.16 10.45 1.02
N LYS A 39 6.73 9.64 1.91
CA LYS A 39 7.63 8.55 1.52
C LYS A 39 6.79 7.44 0.90
N VAL A 40 6.50 7.55 -0.40
CA VAL A 40 5.81 6.51 -1.19
C VAL A 40 6.79 5.49 -1.80
N GLY A 41 7.90 5.22 -1.12
CA GLY A 41 8.89 4.21 -1.49
C GLY A 41 8.78 2.99 -0.58
N PRO A 42 8.97 1.76 -1.08
CA PRO A 42 8.52 0.56 -0.40
C PRO A 42 9.31 0.32 0.89
N TRP A 43 8.64 0.42 2.04
CA TRP A 43 9.10 -0.25 3.26
C TRP A 43 8.96 -1.77 3.15
N LEU A 44 8.11 -2.21 2.21
CA LEU A 44 7.69 -3.58 2.00
C LEU A 44 7.44 -3.86 0.52
N THR A 45 7.83 -5.06 0.08
CA THR A 45 7.52 -5.62 -1.25
C THR A 45 6.55 -6.78 -1.07
N PHE A 46 5.47 -6.83 -1.85
CA PHE A 46 4.53 -7.95 -1.81
C PHE A 46 5.00 -9.09 -2.74
N ASP A 47 5.12 -10.30 -2.20
CA ASP A 47 5.36 -11.52 -2.95
C ASP A 47 4.01 -12.21 -3.27
N PRO A 48 3.58 -12.22 -4.55
CA PRO A 48 2.30 -12.80 -4.93
C PRO A 48 2.26 -14.33 -4.84
N LYS A 49 3.41 -15.02 -4.79
CA LYS A 49 3.43 -16.49 -4.70
C LYS A 49 3.10 -16.99 -3.30
N THR A 50 3.59 -16.26 -2.30
CA THR A 50 3.38 -16.59 -0.88
C THR A 50 2.30 -15.73 -0.24
N GLU A 51 1.79 -14.74 -0.98
CA GLU A 51 0.82 -13.74 -0.54
C GLU A 51 1.26 -12.99 0.72
N LYS A 52 2.55 -12.65 0.80
CA LYS A 52 3.17 -12.03 1.97
C LYS A 52 4.01 -10.81 1.62
N HIS A 53 4.15 -9.92 2.59
CA HIS A 53 5.09 -8.81 2.53
C HIS A 53 6.51 -9.29 2.86
N THR A 54 7.49 -8.66 2.22
CA THR A 54 8.94 -8.83 2.42
C THR A 54 9.57 -7.46 2.64
N GLY A 55 10.71 -7.37 3.34
CA GLY A 55 11.33 -6.10 3.72
C GLY A 55 11.47 -5.93 5.23
N GLU A 56 12.03 -4.81 5.67
CA GLU A 56 12.45 -4.56 7.06
C GLU A 56 11.32 -4.68 8.08
N HIS A 57 10.10 -4.29 7.70
CA HIS A 57 8.92 -4.33 8.58
C HIS A 57 7.95 -5.48 8.26
N ALA A 58 8.39 -6.49 7.50
CA ALA A 58 7.52 -7.53 6.97
C ALA A 58 6.81 -8.33 8.07
N ALA A 59 7.48 -8.56 9.20
CA ALA A 59 6.89 -9.28 10.33
C ALA A 59 5.64 -8.58 10.88
N ALA A 60 5.72 -7.26 11.12
CA ALA A 60 4.60 -6.47 11.61
C ALA A 60 3.45 -6.43 10.59
N ALA A 61 3.77 -6.24 9.30
CA ALA A 61 2.76 -6.20 8.25
C ALA A 61 2.07 -7.56 8.03
N ASN A 62 2.84 -8.65 8.04
CA ASN A 62 2.29 -9.99 7.88
C ASN A 62 1.43 -10.44 9.07
N ALA A 63 1.67 -9.90 10.27
CA ALA A 63 0.79 -10.13 11.41
C ALA A 63 -0.63 -9.55 11.21
N LEU A 64 -0.77 -8.50 10.39
CA LEU A 64 -2.06 -7.88 10.09
C LEU A 64 -2.84 -8.61 8.98
N LEU A 65 -2.21 -9.53 8.23
CA LEU A 65 -2.88 -10.29 7.17
C LEU A 65 -3.96 -11.21 7.72
N LYS A 66 -3.76 -11.73 8.94
CA LYS A 66 -4.71 -12.61 9.59
C LYS A 66 -4.47 -12.62 11.10
N ASP A 67 -5.54 -12.41 11.86
CA ASP A 67 -5.51 -12.64 13.31
C ASP A 67 -5.19 -14.11 13.63
N PRO A 68 -4.45 -14.36 14.73
CA PRO A 68 -4.22 -15.72 15.20
C PRO A 68 -5.57 -16.38 15.53
N ASN A 69 -5.74 -17.61 15.07
CA ASN A 69 -6.93 -18.39 15.40
C ASN A 69 -7.04 -18.52 16.93
N ARG A 70 -8.27 -18.50 17.44
CA ARG A 70 -8.54 -18.83 18.84
C ARG A 70 -8.11 -20.27 19.11
N LYS A 71 -7.43 -20.49 20.25
CA LYS A 71 -7.04 -21.84 20.70
C LYS A 71 -8.26 -22.78 20.75
N GLY A 72 -8.16 -23.93 20.09
CA GLY A 72 -9.23 -24.94 19.99
C GLY A 72 -10.24 -24.69 18.86
N PHE A 73 -10.10 -23.60 18.10
CA PHE A 73 -10.92 -23.28 16.91
C PHE A 73 -10.01 -22.96 15.71
N GLU A 74 -8.86 -23.62 15.63
CA GLU A 74 -7.91 -23.43 14.55
C GLU A 74 -8.48 -23.94 13.23
N ILE A 75 -8.47 -23.07 12.20
CA ILE A 75 -8.76 -23.49 10.83
C ILE A 75 -7.68 -24.50 10.40
N PRO A 76 -8.05 -25.72 9.95
CA PRO A 76 -7.11 -26.72 9.47
C PRO A 76 -6.26 -26.18 8.30
N ALA A 77 -5.00 -26.59 8.26
CA ALA A 77 -4.14 -26.26 7.14
C ALA A 77 -4.66 -26.91 5.84
N PRO A 78 -4.39 -26.30 4.67
CA PRO A 78 -4.70 -26.92 3.39
C PRO A 78 -4.13 -28.35 3.32
N GLY A 79 -4.97 -29.32 2.92
CA GLY A 79 -4.57 -30.74 2.82
C GLY A 79 -4.73 -31.57 4.11
N LYS A 80 -5.36 -31.04 5.16
CA LYS A 80 -5.71 -31.79 6.39
C LYS A 80 -7.22 -32.00 6.58
N VAL A 81 -7.96 -32.13 5.48
CA VAL A 81 -9.39 -32.47 5.48
C VAL A 81 -9.62 -33.88 4.97
#